data_AF-A0A2T6AQY1-F1
#
_entry.id   AF-A0A2T6AQY1-F1
#
_cell.length_a   1.000
_cell.length_b   1.000
_cell.length_c   1.000
_cell.angle_alpha   90.00
_cell.angle_beta   90.00
_cell.angle_gamma   90.00
#
_symmetry.space_group_name_H-M   'P 1'
#
loop_
_entity.id
_entity.type
_entity.pdbx_description
1 polymer ?
#
loop_
_entity_poly.entity_id
_entity_poly.type
_entity_poly.pdbx_seq_one_letter_code
_entity_poly.pdbx_strand_id
1 'polypeptide(L)'
;MEDLPRRAILTCFLASMLIVFAAAHVAVSLPPAAVALIGLLLLLRIGWLEDNISQDLLDRDRMPASYVNTARRRQRMAWYVLSRRPGRDPAGDCPALLATRMRAEVQGHWAALIAATAAGVAHGMPAGFALSMTLGAGLLVLALWRADHMALSLLHLEAGFPLTRERLLARSGWVNSYQDPPEH
;
A
#
# COMPACT_ATOMS: atom_id res chain seq x y z
N MET A 1 13.68 7.19 -16.77
CA MET A 1 14.08 6.70 -15.43
C MET A 1 15.58 6.92 -15.14
N GLU A 2 16.33 7.60 -16.03
CA GLU A 2 17.80 7.53 -16.03
C GLU A 2 18.54 8.41 -15.01
N ASP A 3 17.87 9.32 -14.29
CA ASP A 3 18.51 10.19 -13.28
C ASP A 3 17.79 10.22 -11.92
N LEU A 4 17.23 9.09 -11.46
CA LEU A 4 16.79 9.03 -10.06
C LEU A 4 18.04 9.02 -9.15
N PRO A 5 18.18 9.97 -8.22
CA PRO A 5 19.34 10.00 -7.34
C PRO A 5 19.36 8.69 -6.54
N ARG A 6 20.53 8.04 -6.43
CA ARG A 6 20.70 6.78 -5.67
C ARG A 6 20.07 6.83 -4.26
N ARG A 7 20.00 8.02 -3.67
CA ARG A 7 19.33 8.30 -2.40
C ARG A 7 17.82 8.02 -2.44
N ALA A 8 17.11 8.39 -3.51
CA ALA A 8 15.68 8.11 -3.66
C ALA A 8 15.41 6.60 -3.75
N ILE A 9 16.24 5.88 -4.51
CA ILE A 9 16.20 4.41 -4.58
C ILE A 9 16.36 3.81 -3.19
N LEU A 10 17.47 4.13 -2.52
CA LEU A 10 17.75 3.59 -1.19
C LEU A 10 16.65 3.92 -0.18
N THR A 11 16.14 5.14 -0.15
CA THR A 11 15.09 5.55 0.80
C THR A 11 13.77 4.82 0.56
N CYS A 12 13.35 4.64 -0.70
CA CYS A 12 12.13 3.89 -1.02
C CYS A 12 12.23 2.42 -0.58
N PHE A 13 13.38 1.79 -0.84
CA PHE A 13 13.64 0.41 -0.41
C PHE A 13 13.71 0.26 1.11
N LEU A 14 14.40 1.19 1.79
CA LEU A 14 14.47 1.17 3.26
C LEU A 14 13.09 1.38 3.89
N ALA A 15 12.26 2.27 3.33
CA ALA A 15 10.91 2.51 3.81
C ALA A 15 10.02 1.27 3.66
N SER A 16 10.10 0.55 2.53
CA SER A 16 9.30 -0.65 2.31
C SER A 16 9.75 -1.82 3.21
N MET A 17 11.07 -1.99 3.40
CA MET A 17 11.61 -2.99 4.33
C MET A 17 11.22 -2.70 5.78
N LEU A 18 11.26 -1.42 6.18
CA LEU A 18 10.86 -1.01 7.53
C LEU A 18 9.43 -1.43 7.85
N ILE A 19 8.50 -1.36 6.88
CA ILE A 19 7.12 -1.81 7.08
C ILE A 19 7.05 -3.31 7.39
N VAL A 20 7.81 -4.13 6.66
CA VAL A 20 7.86 -5.58 6.89
C VAL A 20 8.39 -5.89 8.30
N PHE A 21 9.52 -5.28 8.68
CA PHE A 21 10.10 -5.48 10.01
C PHE A 21 9.21 -4.96 11.13
N ALA A 22 8.63 -3.78 10.97
CA ALA A 22 7.74 -3.20 11.96
C ALA A 22 6.48 -4.05 12.16
N ALA A 23 5.87 -4.54 11.08
CA ALA A 23 4.69 -5.39 11.17
C ALA A 23 4.99 -6.76 11.79
N ALA A 24 6.11 -7.39 11.41
CA ALA A 24 6.56 -8.63 12.03
C ALA A 24 6.82 -8.45 13.54
N HIS A 25 7.48 -7.34 13.92
CA HIS A 25 7.73 -7.01 15.32
C HIS A 25 6.42 -6.78 16.11
N VAL A 26 5.51 -5.97 15.57
CA VAL A 26 4.19 -5.73 16.19
C VAL A 26 3.42 -7.04 16.40
N ALA A 27 3.49 -7.97 15.44
CA ALA A 27 2.79 -9.24 15.53
C ALA A 27 3.30 -10.15 16.67
N VAL A 28 4.60 -10.09 16.99
CA VAL A 28 5.17 -10.87 18.10
C VAL A 28 5.10 -10.13 19.44
N SER A 29 4.95 -8.80 19.42
CA SER A 29 4.92 -7.98 20.64
C SER A 29 3.53 -7.74 21.21
N LEU A 30 2.47 -7.87 20.40
CA LEU A 30 1.10 -7.62 20.83
C LEU A 30 0.32 -8.91 21.09
N PRO A 31 -0.74 -8.87 21.93
CA PRO A 31 -1.66 -9.98 22.08
C PRO A 31 -2.30 -10.38 20.74
N PRO A 32 -2.53 -11.68 20.46
CA PRO A 32 -3.07 -12.15 19.18
C PRO A 32 -4.39 -11.47 18.78
N ALA A 33 -5.28 -11.19 19.75
CA ALA A 33 -6.54 -10.50 19.49
C ALA A 33 -6.33 -9.07 18.96
N ALA A 34 -5.32 -8.35 19.47
CA ALA A 34 -4.99 -7.00 18.99
C ALA A 34 -4.40 -7.06 17.57
N VAL A 35 -3.53 -8.03 17.30
CA VAL A 35 -2.97 -8.26 15.95
C VAL A 35 -4.08 -8.58 14.95
N ALA A 36 -5.04 -9.44 15.33
CA ALA A 36 -6.19 -9.77 14.50
C ALA A 36 -7.07 -8.55 14.19
N LEU A 37 -7.34 -7.70 15.20
CA LEU A 37 -8.10 -6.47 15.00
C LEU A 37 -7.38 -5.50 14.04
N ILE A 38 -6.07 -5.31 14.20
CA ILE A 38 -5.25 -4.51 13.27
C ILE A 38 -5.32 -5.11 11.87
N GLY A 39 -5.20 -6.43 11.74
CA GLY A 39 -5.30 -7.13 10.47
C GLY A 39 -6.65 -6.90 9.77
N LEU A 40 -7.76 -6.95 10.51
CA LEU A 40 -9.09 -6.64 9.98
C LEU A 40 -9.19 -5.19 9.49
N LEU A 41 -8.68 -4.23 10.27
CA LEU A 41 -8.66 -2.83 9.86
C LEU A 41 -7.81 -2.60 8.59
N LEU A 42 -6.67 -3.30 8.46
CA LEU A 42 -5.85 -3.27 7.26
C LEU A 42 -6.59 -3.83 6.04
N LEU A 43 -7.31 -4.96 6.19
CA LEU A 43 -8.12 -5.54 5.11
C LEU A 43 -9.23 -4.60 4.65
N LEU A 44 -9.98 -4.01 5.59
CA LEU A 44 -10.99 -3.00 5.27
C LEU A 44 -10.38 -1.79 4.54
N ARG A 45 -9.21 -1.34 5.02
CA ARG A 45 -8.48 -0.22 4.41
C ARG A 45 -8.01 -0.55 3.00
N ILE A 46 -7.50 -1.76 2.77
CA ILE A 46 -7.10 -2.24 1.45
C ILE A 46 -8.31 -2.23 0.52
N GLY A 47 -9.43 -2.84 0.90
CA GLY A 47 -10.64 -2.90 0.06
C GLY A 47 -11.14 -1.51 -0.32
N TRP A 48 -11.21 -0.58 0.64
CA TRP A 48 -11.60 0.81 0.39
C TRP A 48 -10.65 1.53 -0.56
N LEU A 49 -9.33 1.33 -0.42
CA LEU A 49 -8.34 1.94 -1.30
C LEU A 49 -8.42 1.38 -2.72
N GLU A 50 -8.58 0.07 -2.87
CA GLU A 50 -8.70 -0.57 -4.19
C GLU A 50 -9.96 -0.12 -4.93
N ASP A 51 -11.06 0.04 -4.21
CA ASP A 51 -12.31 0.53 -4.78
C ASP A 51 -12.15 1.96 -5.30
N ASN A 52 -11.62 2.86 -4.46
CA ASN A 52 -11.33 4.25 -4.84
C ASN A 52 -10.36 4.38 -6.03
N ILE A 53 -9.31 3.55 -6.09
CA ILE A 53 -8.41 3.54 -7.25
C ILE A 53 -9.20 3.22 -8.52
N SER A 54 -10.06 2.20 -8.47
CA SER A 54 -10.79 1.73 -9.65
C SER A 54 -11.96 2.61 -10.06
N GLN A 55 -12.72 3.14 -9.11
CA GLN A 55 -13.97 3.87 -9.38
C GLN A 55 -13.78 5.39 -9.46
N ASP A 56 -12.95 5.94 -8.59
CA ASP A 56 -12.87 7.40 -8.41
C ASP A 56 -11.71 8.05 -9.17
N LEU A 57 -10.61 7.32 -9.37
CA LEU A 57 -9.36 7.92 -9.85
C LEU A 57 -8.92 7.43 -11.22
N LEU A 58 -9.30 6.20 -11.58
CA LEU A 58 -9.01 5.67 -12.90
C LEU A 58 -9.73 6.49 -13.98
N ASP A 59 -9.04 6.78 -15.08
CA ASP A 59 -9.58 7.47 -16.26
C ASP A 59 -10.16 8.87 -16.00
N ARG A 60 -9.86 9.50 -14.85
CA ARG A 60 -10.25 10.89 -14.57
C ARG A 60 -9.17 11.87 -15.02
N ASP A 61 -9.60 12.90 -15.76
CA ASP A 61 -8.74 14.01 -16.16
C ASP A 61 -8.51 15.02 -15.03
N ARG A 62 -9.41 15.08 -14.04
CA ARG A 62 -9.39 16.06 -12.95
C ARG A 62 -9.69 15.41 -11.60
N MET A 63 -9.07 15.95 -10.56
CA MET A 63 -9.26 15.49 -9.19
C MET A 63 -10.70 15.72 -8.72
N PRO A 64 -11.41 14.71 -8.18
CA PRO A 64 -12.76 14.93 -7.67
C PRO A 64 -12.76 15.86 -6.45
N ALA A 65 -13.82 16.66 -6.30
CA ALA A 65 -13.91 17.69 -5.27
C ALA A 65 -13.78 17.16 -3.83
N SER A 66 -14.24 15.93 -3.58
CA SER A 66 -14.09 15.23 -2.30
C SER A 66 -12.62 15.04 -1.92
N TYR A 67 -11.77 14.64 -2.88
CA TYR A 67 -10.33 14.46 -2.70
C TYR A 67 -9.63 15.80 -2.49
N VAL A 68 -9.98 16.83 -3.29
CA VAL A 68 -9.46 18.20 -3.13
C VAL A 68 -9.75 18.74 -1.73
N ASN A 69 -11.00 18.62 -1.27
CA ASN A 69 -11.40 19.07 0.06
C ASN A 69 -10.67 18.32 1.18
N THR A 70 -10.49 17.01 1.01
CA THR A 70 -9.74 16.18 1.96
C THR A 70 -8.27 16.58 2.02
N ALA A 71 -7.63 16.81 0.87
CA ALA A 71 -6.25 17.27 0.79
C ALA A 71 -6.09 18.66 1.44
N ARG A 72 -7.00 19.60 1.18
CA ARG A 72 -7.02 20.93 1.84
C ARG A 72 -7.20 20.82 3.35
N ARG A 73 -8.02 19.91 3.86
CA ARG A 73 -8.17 19.65 5.31
C ARG A 73 -6.87 19.09 5.91
N ARG A 74 -6.21 18.14 5.23
CA ARG A 74 -4.91 17.59 5.67
C ARG A 74 -3.81 18.64 5.70
N GLN A 75 -3.72 19.49 4.68
CA GLN A 75 -2.77 20.60 4.64
C GLN A 75 -3.01 21.58 5.80
N ARG A 76 -4.28 21.94 6.08
CA ARG A 76 -4.62 22.76 7.24
C ARG A 76 -4.21 22.11 8.55
N MET A 77 -4.50 20.82 8.73
CA MET A 77 -4.09 20.10 9.93
C MET A 77 -2.57 20.02 10.07
N ALA A 78 -1.83 19.77 8.99
CA ALA A 78 -0.38 19.76 8.99
C ALA A 78 0.22 21.15 9.28
N TRP A 79 -0.44 22.22 8.84
CA TRP A 79 -0.08 23.58 9.23
C TRP A 79 -0.24 23.79 10.73
N TYR A 80 -1.37 23.40 11.31
CA TYR A 80 -1.61 23.57 12.75
C TYR A 80 -0.72 22.71 13.64
N VAL A 81 -0.47 21.45 13.25
CA VAL A 81 0.25 20.48 14.10
C VAL A 81 1.76 20.51 13.87
N LEU A 82 2.19 20.74 12.63
CA LEU A 82 3.60 20.61 12.23
C LEU A 82 4.19 21.91 11.67
N SER A 83 3.43 23.02 11.68
CA SER A 83 3.84 24.33 11.12
C SER A 83 4.29 24.25 9.65
N ARG A 84 3.80 23.25 8.90
CA ARG A 84 4.12 23.07 7.47
C ARG A 84 3.18 23.89 6.60
N ARG A 85 3.71 24.91 5.91
CA ARG A 85 2.90 25.78 5.05
C ARG A 85 2.21 24.97 3.95
N PRO A 86 0.95 25.30 3.58
CA PRO A 86 0.29 24.68 2.44
C PRO A 86 1.11 24.95 1.17
N GLY A 87 1.63 23.90 0.54
CA GLY A 87 2.62 24.03 -0.53
C GLY A 87 2.07 24.04 -1.96
N ARG A 88 0.83 23.57 -2.19
CA ARG A 88 0.26 23.42 -3.55
C ARG A 88 -1.27 23.29 -3.51
N ASP A 89 -1.96 23.78 -4.54
CA ASP A 89 -3.41 23.57 -4.70
C ASP A 89 -3.69 22.13 -5.17
N PRO A 90 -4.38 21.30 -4.36
CA PRO A 90 -4.63 19.90 -4.70
C PRO A 90 -5.61 19.71 -5.87
N ALA A 91 -6.29 20.77 -6.34
CA ALA A 91 -7.12 20.69 -7.53
C ALA A 91 -6.29 20.50 -8.81
N GLY A 92 -5.02 20.93 -8.82
CA GLY A 92 -4.10 20.76 -9.94
C GLY A 92 -3.29 19.46 -9.89
N ASP A 93 -3.53 18.58 -8.91
CA ASP A 93 -2.82 17.32 -8.80
C ASP A 93 -3.38 16.29 -9.80
N CYS A 94 -2.48 15.50 -10.40
CA CYS A 94 -2.85 14.45 -11.34
C CYS A 94 -3.55 13.28 -10.61
N PRO A 95 -4.78 12.90 -10.98
CA PRO A 95 -5.49 11.77 -10.37
C PRO A 95 -4.70 10.45 -10.44
N ALA A 96 -3.96 10.21 -11.53
CA ALA A 96 -3.15 9.02 -11.71
C ALA A 96 -1.96 8.94 -10.73
N LEU A 97 -1.37 10.08 -10.34
CA LEU A 97 -0.35 10.12 -9.29
C LEU A 97 -0.95 9.80 -7.92
N LEU A 98 -2.15 10.29 -7.63
CA LEU A 98 -2.85 9.93 -6.40
C LEU A 98 -3.20 8.44 -6.38
N ALA A 99 -3.68 7.88 -7.49
CA ALA A 99 -3.95 6.45 -7.62
C ALA A 99 -2.67 5.62 -7.39
N THR A 100 -1.53 6.09 -7.90
CA THR A 100 -0.23 5.46 -7.68
C THR A 100 0.17 5.48 -6.20
N ARG A 101 -0.07 6.60 -5.50
CA ARG A 101 0.15 6.69 -4.06
C ARG A 101 -0.74 5.73 -3.27
N MET A 102 -2.02 5.68 -3.60
CA MET A 102 -2.95 4.73 -2.98
C MET A 102 -2.54 3.28 -3.26
N ARG A 103 -2.04 2.98 -4.47
CA ARG A 103 -1.52 1.66 -4.81
C ARG A 103 -0.29 1.31 -3.97
N ALA A 104 0.62 2.26 -3.74
CA ALA A 104 1.76 2.08 -2.82
C ALA A 104 1.28 1.77 -1.39
N GLU A 105 0.26 2.49 -0.89
CA GLU A 105 -0.36 2.22 0.42
C GLU A 105 -0.95 0.81 0.47
N VAL A 106 -1.67 0.36 -0.57
CA VAL A 106 -2.22 -1.00 -0.66
C VAL A 106 -1.12 -2.05 -0.60
N GLN A 107 -0.02 -1.88 -1.36
CA GLN A 107 1.09 -2.83 -1.33
C GLN A 107 1.78 -2.87 0.04
N GLY A 108 1.94 -1.71 0.69
CA GLY A 108 2.47 -1.63 2.04
C GLY A 108 1.59 -2.33 3.08
N HIS A 109 0.27 -2.15 3.01
CA HIS A 109 -0.67 -2.84 3.90
C HIS A 109 -0.68 -4.35 3.68
N TRP A 110 -0.62 -4.83 2.43
CA TRP A 110 -0.46 -6.25 2.13
C TRP A 110 0.86 -6.80 2.66
N ALA A 111 1.98 -6.10 2.42
CA ALA A 111 3.29 -6.50 2.95
C ALA A 111 3.27 -6.61 4.47
N ALA A 112 2.67 -5.64 5.16
CA ALA A 112 2.52 -5.65 6.61
C ALA A 112 1.67 -6.84 7.10
N LEU A 113 0.51 -7.07 6.49
CA LEU A 113 -0.39 -8.17 6.88
C LEU A 113 0.28 -9.54 6.70
N ILE A 114 0.96 -9.75 5.58
CA ILE A 114 1.67 -10.99 5.29
C ILE A 114 2.86 -11.16 6.24
N ALA A 115 3.64 -10.10 6.51
CA ALA A 115 4.77 -10.15 7.43
C ALA A 115 4.34 -10.46 8.87
N ALA A 116 3.25 -9.83 9.34
CA ALA A 116 2.66 -10.11 10.64
C ALA A 116 2.21 -11.58 10.74
N THR A 117 1.58 -12.10 9.69
CA THR A 117 1.15 -13.51 9.61
C THR A 117 2.35 -14.46 9.61
N ALA A 118 3.39 -14.15 8.83
CA ALA A 118 4.63 -14.93 8.79
C ALA A 118 5.27 -15.04 10.18
N ALA A 119 5.39 -13.91 10.87
CA ALA A 119 5.95 -13.84 12.22
C ALA A 119 5.08 -14.59 13.23
N GLY A 120 3.75 -14.43 13.16
CA GLY A 120 2.81 -15.14 14.03
C GLY A 120 2.87 -16.66 13.86
N VAL A 121 2.95 -17.16 12.62
CA VAL A 121 3.08 -18.59 12.33
C VAL A 121 4.42 -19.13 12.86
N ALA A 122 5.52 -18.43 12.58
CA ALA A 122 6.85 -18.85 13.04
C ALA A 122 6.97 -18.83 14.58
N HIS A 123 6.36 -17.84 15.24
CA HIS A 123 6.42 -17.67 16.68
C HIS A 123 5.48 -18.63 17.44
N GLY A 124 4.23 -18.76 16.99
CA GLY A 124 3.22 -19.60 17.64
C GLY A 124 3.35 -21.10 17.37
N MET A 125 4.09 -21.48 16.32
CA MET A 125 4.33 -22.88 15.90
C MET A 125 3.07 -23.78 15.86
N PRO A 126 1.95 -23.34 15.26
CA PRO A 126 0.66 -24.04 15.36
C PRO A 126 0.63 -25.43 14.72
N ALA A 127 1.56 -25.71 13.80
CA ALA A 127 1.62 -26.97 13.05
C ALA A 127 2.95 -27.73 13.26
N GLY A 128 3.65 -27.46 14.38
CA GLY A 128 4.98 -27.98 14.67
C GLY A 128 6.11 -27.16 14.03
N PHE A 129 7.33 -27.33 14.54
CA PHE A 129 8.47 -26.46 14.22
C PHE A 129 8.79 -26.40 12.73
N ALA A 130 9.04 -27.55 12.09
CA ALA A 130 9.49 -27.59 10.70
C ALA A 130 8.48 -26.94 9.74
N LEU A 131 7.21 -27.35 9.81
CA LEU A 131 6.15 -26.84 8.94
C LEU A 131 5.89 -25.35 9.19
N SER A 132 5.86 -24.92 10.45
CA SER A 132 5.62 -23.50 10.79
C SER A 132 6.77 -22.61 10.31
N MET A 133 8.02 -23.07 10.40
CA MET A 133 9.17 -22.35 9.88
C MET A 133 9.16 -22.26 8.36
N THR A 134 8.82 -23.35 7.65
CA THR A 134 8.71 -23.35 6.18
C THR A 134 7.59 -22.42 5.71
N LEU A 135 6.42 -22.47 6.33
CA LEU A 135 5.31 -21.57 6.01
C LEU A 135 5.65 -20.11 6.34
N GLY A 136 6.24 -19.86 7.50
CA GLY A 136 6.69 -18.53 7.89
C GLY A 136 7.71 -17.95 6.91
N ALA A 137 8.70 -18.74 6.48
CA ALA A 137 9.68 -18.32 5.48
C ALA A 137 9.03 -18.02 4.11
N GLY A 138 8.12 -18.87 3.64
CA GLY A 138 7.39 -18.64 2.39
C GLY A 138 6.55 -17.37 2.42
N LEU A 139 5.84 -17.12 3.53
CA LEU A 139 5.07 -15.88 3.73
C LEU A 139 5.99 -14.67 3.81
N LEU A 140 7.15 -14.77 4.47
CA LEU A 140 8.12 -13.67 4.53
C LEU A 140 8.64 -13.29 3.13
N VAL A 141 8.95 -14.27 2.28
CA VAL A 141 9.34 -14.01 0.88
C VAL A 141 8.22 -13.27 0.14
N LEU A 142 6.97 -13.68 0.33
CA LEU A 142 5.82 -12.99 -0.28
C LEU A 142 5.64 -11.56 0.26
N ALA A 143 5.86 -11.33 1.55
CA ALA A 143 5.83 -9.98 2.14
C ALA A 143 6.92 -9.08 1.55
N LEU A 144 8.13 -9.59 1.37
CA LEU A 144 9.24 -8.86 0.75
C LEU A 144 8.94 -8.55 -0.72
N TRP A 145 8.34 -9.49 -1.45
CA TRP A 145 7.90 -9.26 -2.83
C TRP A 145 6.85 -8.13 -2.91
N ARG A 146 5.90 -8.07 -1.97
CA ARG A 146 4.95 -6.94 -1.87
C ARG A 146 5.63 -5.62 -1.51
N ALA A 147 6.61 -5.65 -0.61
CA ALA A 147 7.41 -4.48 -0.25
C ALA A 147 8.23 -3.94 -1.44
N ASP A 148 8.72 -4.81 -2.32
CA ASP A 148 9.40 -4.41 -3.55
C ASP A 148 8.43 -3.66 -4.51
N HIS A 149 7.22 -4.20 -4.72
CA HIS A 149 6.18 -3.50 -5.50
C HIS A 149 5.80 -2.14 -4.89
N MET A 150 5.78 -2.03 -3.56
CA MET A 150 5.61 -0.76 -2.89
C MET A 150 6.77 0.20 -3.21
N ALA A 151 8.02 -0.24 -3.09
CA ALA A 151 9.20 0.57 -3.39
C ALA A 151 9.17 1.08 -4.85
N LEU A 152 8.83 0.21 -5.80
CA LEU A 152 8.64 0.60 -7.21
C LEU A 152 7.56 1.68 -7.37
N SER A 153 6.44 1.56 -6.65
CA SER A 153 5.36 2.56 -6.68
C SER A 153 5.84 3.90 -6.12
N LEU A 154 6.59 3.89 -5.02
CA LEU A 154 7.19 5.10 -4.44
C LEU A 154 8.21 5.75 -5.38
N LEU A 155 9.01 4.95 -6.10
CA LEU A 155 9.95 5.47 -7.08
C LEU A 155 9.27 6.18 -8.25
N HIS A 156 8.12 5.66 -8.70
CA HIS A 156 7.31 6.33 -9.71
C HIS A 156 6.80 7.68 -9.20
N LEU A 157 6.35 7.75 -7.94
CA LEU A 157 5.93 9.00 -7.31
C LEU A 157 7.08 10.02 -7.20
N GLU A 158 8.26 9.59 -6.76
CA GLU A 158 9.44 10.47 -6.67
C GLU A 158 9.91 10.96 -8.03
N ALA A 159 9.76 10.14 -9.07
CA ALA A 159 10.03 10.55 -10.45
C ALA A 159 8.92 11.44 -11.03
N GLY A 160 7.78 11.61 -10.35
CA GLY A 160 6.64 12.40 -10.82
C GLY A 160 5.82 11.71 -11.92
N PHE A 161 5.97 10.40 -12.11
CA PHE A 161 5.24 9.64 -13.13
C PHE A 161 4.23 8.69 -12.49
N PRO A 162 3.00 8.59 -13.00
CA PRO A 162 2.05 7.60 -12.52
C PRO A 162 2.45 6.19 -12.98
N LEU A 163 2.03 5.18 -12.22
CA LEU A 163 2.04 3.79 -12.70
C LEU A 163 1.11 3.62 -13.90
N THR A 164 1.43 2.63 -14.73
CA THR A 164 0.54 2.22 -15.83
C THR A 164 -0.78 1.66 -15.28
N ARG A 165 -1.84 1.78 -16.07
CA ARG A 165 -3.19 1.26 -15.73
C ARG A 165 -3.15 -0.21 -15.30
N GLU A 166 -2.41 -1.05 -16.01
CA GLU A 166 -2.24 -2.47 -15.70
C GLU A 166 -1.65 -2.70 -14.30
N ARG A 167 -0.66 -1.90 -13.91
CA ARG A 167 -0.05 -1.99 -12.57
C ARG A 167 -0.94 -1.40 -11.48
N LEU A 168 -1.75 -0.40 -11.82
CA LEU A 168 -2.78 0.15 -10.92
C LEU A 168 -3.95 -0.81 -10.71
N LEU A 169 -4.26 -1.66 -11.69
CA LEU A 169 -5.39 -2.59 -11.69
C LEU A 169 -4.96 -4.05 -11.60
N ALA A 170 -3.73 -4.35 -11.14
CA ALA A 170 -3.26 -5.71 -10.93
C ALA A 170 -4.05 -6.41 -9.81
N ARG A 171 -5.32 -6.68 -10.08
CA ARG A 171 -6.23 -7.59 -9.37
C ARG A 171 -5.92 -8.99 -9.87
N SER A 172 -6.06 -9.97 -8.99
CA SER A 172 -6.10 -11.36 -9.44
C SER A 172 -7.31 -11.53 -10.37
N GLY A 173 -7.12 -12.19 -11.52
CA GLY A 173 -8.15 -12.30 -12.58
C GLY A 173 -9.48 -12.90 -12.13
N TRP A 174 -9.53 -13.55 -10.97
CA TRP A 174 -10.76 -14.07 -10.37
C TRP A 174 -11.76 -12.97 -9.99
N VAL A 175 -11.32 -11.80 -9.51
CA VAL A 175 -12.26 -10.77 -8.97
C VAL A 175 -13.18 -10.16 -10.03
N ASN A 176 -12.86 -10.33 -11.32
CA ASN A 176 -13.68 -9.86 -12.44
C ASN A 176 -14.59 -10.97 -13.03
N SER A 177 -14.72 -12.14 -12.40
CA SER A 177 -15.58 -13.23 -12.89
C SER A 177 -17.07 -12.91 -12.93
N TYR A 178 -17.48 -11.78 -12.35
CA TYR A 178 -18.87 -11.28 -12.34
C TYR A 178 -19.11 -10.13 -13.31
N GLN A 179 -18.10 -9.66 -14.04
CA GLN A 179 -18.36 -8.71 -15.12
C GLN A 179 -18.90 -9.50 -16.31
N ASP A 180 -20.19 -9.30 -16.61
CA ASP A 180 -20.84 -9.88 -17.78
C ASP A 180 -20.03 -9.57 -19.04
N PRO A 181 -19.93 -10.54 -19.99
CA PRO A 181 -19.25 -10.29 -21.25
C PRO A 181 -19.88 -9.08 -21.95
N PRO A 182 -19.07 -8.23 -22.62
CA PRO A 182 -19.61 -7.10 -23.35
C PRO A 182 -20.64 -7.61 -24.38
N GLU A 183 -21.86 -7.12 -24.29
CA GLU A 183 -22.88 -7.35 -25.31
C GLU A 183 -22.34 -6.83 -26.64
N HIS A 184 -22.19 -7.75 -27.60
CA HIS A 184 -21.80 -7.48 -28.98
C HIS A 184 -22.97 -6.91 -29.78
#